data_AF-A0A3C0S7T5-F1
#
_entry.id   AF-A0A3C0S7T5-F1
#
_cell.length_a   1.000
_cell.length_b   1.000
_cell.length_c   1.000
_cell.angle_alpha   90.00
_cell.angle_beta   90.00
_cell.angle_gamma   90.00
#
_symmetry.space_group_name_H-M   'P 1'
#
loop_
_entity.id
_entity.type
_entity.pdbx_description
1 polymer ?
#
loop_
_entity_poly.entity_id
_entity_poly.type
_entity_poly.pdbx_seq_one_letter_code
_entity_poly.pdbx_strand_id
1 'polypeptide(L)'
;MERLRLAAARGSQLLDDLISFASITSENEPSTVFNLSDLVQNVISELRDVIDKTQGKIKSSGLPEIYGNPKYIHLLFQHLIPNALKFCKNEPHPG
;
A
#
# COMPACT_ATOMS: atom_id res chain seq x y z
N MET A 1 -7.29 27.35 4.88
CA MET A 1 -7.81 26.32 3.95
C MET A 1 -6.97 25.03 3.95
N GLU A 2 -5.63 25.11 4.06
CA GLU A 2 -4.71 23.94 4.11
C GLU A 2 -5.08 22.88 5.17
N ARG A 3 -5.40 23.32 6.40
CA ARG A 3 -5.71 22.41 7.53
C ARG A 3 -6.97 21.58 7.34
N LEU A 4 -7.99 22.13 6.67
CA LEU A 4 -9.24 21.43 6.37
C LEU A 4 -9.00 20.33 5.32
N ARG A 5 -8.17 20.62 4.32
CA ARG A 5 -7.78 19.66 3.27
C ARG A 5 -6.98 18.49 3.83
N LEU A 6 -6.06 18.76 4.76
CA LEU A 6 -5.29 17.73 5.46
C LEU A 6 -6.17 16.85 6.38
N ALA A 7 -7.17 17.43 7.03
CA ALA A 7 -8.13 16.67 7.85
C ALA A 7 -9.02 15.76 6.99
N ALA A 8 -9.51 16.26 5.85
CA ALA A 8 -10.29 15.47 4.89
C ALA A 8 -9.48 14.30 4.30
N ALA A 9 -8.20 14.53 3.97
CA ALA A 9 -7.31 13.48 3.47
C ALA A 9 -7.08 12.37 4.50
N ARG A 10 -6.92 12.72 5.79
CA ARG A 10 -6.81 11.72 6.87
C ARG A 10 -8.13 10.96 7.09
N GLY A 11 -9.27 11.63 6.97
CA GLY A 11 -10.59 10.99 7.05
C GLY A 11 -10.83 9.98 5.92
N SER A 12 -10.40 10.30 4.70
CA SER A 12 -10.44 9.37 3.57
C SER A 12 -9.60 8.12 3.86
N GLN A 13 -8.35 8.28 4.31
CA GLN A 13 -7.49 7.15 4.60
C GLN A 13 -8.09 6.21 5.66
N LEU A 14 -8.66 6.75 6.73
CA LEU A 14 -9.31 5.94 7.76
C LEU A 14 -10.56 5.21 7.24
N LEU A 15 -11.31 5.84 6.34
CA LEU A 15 -12.46 5.21 5.69
C LEU A 15 -12.01 4.09 4.74
N ASP A 16 -10.96 4.34 3.95
CA ASP A 16 -10.36 3.38 3.03
C ASP A 16 -9.79 2.18 3.79
N ASP A 17 -9.11 2.42 4.91
CA ASP A 17 -8.59 1.38 5.81
C ASP A 17 -9.74 0.56 6.44
N LEU A 18 -10.85 1.21 6.82
CA LEU A 18 -12.03 0.55 7.38
C LEU A 18 -12.78 -0.29 6.34
N ILE A 19 -12.96 0.23 5.13
CA ILE A 19 -13.57 -0.49 4.00
C ILE A 19 -12.71 -1.71 3.66
N SER A 20 -11.40 -1.52 3.57
CA SER A 20 -10.42 -2.59 3.33
C SER A 20 -10.51 -3.68 4.40
N PHE A 21 -10.59 -3.29 5.68
CA PHE A 21 -10.79 -4.23 6.78
C PHE A 21 -12.13 -4.97 6.69
N ALA A 22 -13.22 -4.27 6.38
CA ALA A 22 -14.55 -4.88 6.24
C ALA A 22 -14.60 -5.87 5.06
N SER A 23 -13.95 -5.56 3.94
CA SER A 23 -13.84 -6.46 2.78
C SER A 23 -13.07 -7.75 3.09
N ILE A 24 -12.06 -7.71 3.98
CA ILE A 24 -11.35 -8.91 4.44
C ILE A 24 -12.27 -9.86 5.23
N THR A 25 -13.29 -9.33 5.91
CA THR A 25 -14.18 -10.15 6.76
C THR A 25 -15.35 -10.80 6.02
N SER A 26 -15.71 -10.30 4.83
CA SER A 26 -16.90 -10.73 4.07
C SER A 26 -16.63 -11.72 2.94
N GLU A 27 -15.38 -11.82 2.44
CA GLU A 27 -15.02 -12.71 1.34
C GLU A 27 -14.11 -13.86 1.82
N ASN A 28 -14.62 -15.09 1.85
CA ASN A 28 -13.80 -16.30 2.01
C ASN A 28 -13.13 -16.66 0.67
N GLU A 29 -12.27 -15.77 0.17
CA GLU A 29 -11.46 -16.08 -1.01
C GLU A 29 -10.38 -17.11 -0.64
N PRO A 30 -10.23 -18.19 -1.43
CA PRO A 30 -9.34 -19.28 -1.10
C PRO A 30 -7.87 -18.82 -1.12
N SER A 31 -7.10 -19.34 -0.18
CA SER A 31 -5.64 -19.18 -0.23
C SER A 31 -5.06 -20.06 -1.34
N THR A 32 -4.11 -19.52 -2.08
CA THR A 32 -3.42 -20.18 -3.19
C THR A 32 -1.92 -19.94 -3.08
N VAL A 33 -1.13 -20.76 -3.79
CA VAL A 33 0.28 -20.44 -4.01
C VAL A 33 0.37 -19.44 -5.16
N PHE A 34 1.09 -18.35 -4.97
CA PHE A 34 1.28 -17.33 -5.99
C PHE A 34 2.67 -16.69 -5.91
N ASN A 35 3.12 -16.12 -7.03
CA ASN A 35 4.38 -15.41 -7.14
C ASN A 35 4.27 -14.02 -6.51
N LEU A 36 4.96 -13.81 -5.38
CA LEU A 36 4.94 -12.53 -4.68
C LEU A 36 5.66 -11.43 -5.47
N SER A 37 6.66 -11.78 -6.28
CA SER A 37 7.36 -10.82 -7.12
C SER A 37 6.38 -10.17 -8.11
N ASP A 38 5.57 -10.97 -8.80
CA ASP A 38 4.61 -10.47 -9.79
C ASP A 38 3.55 -9.58 -9.14
N LEU A 39 3.02 -10.00 -7.98
CA LEU A 39 2.06 -9.21 -7.23
C LEU A 39 2.64 -7.86 -6.81
N VAL A 40 3.86 -7.83 -6.27
CA VAL A 40 4.52 -6.59 -5.86
C VAL A 40 4.82 -5.69 -7.07
N GLN A 41 5.22 -6.25 -8.22
CA GLN A 41 5.41 -5.46 -9.44
C GLN A 41 4.11 -4.84 -9.96
N ASN A 42 2.98 -5.54 -9.83
CA ASN A 42 1.67 -4.99 -10.18
C ASN A 42 1.32 -3.80 -9.28
N VAL A 43 1.49 -3.93 -7.96
CA VAL A 43 1.25 -2.83 -7.02
C VAL A 43 2.18 -1.64 -7.30
N ILE A 44 3.47 -1.88 -7.58
CA ILE A 44 4.41 -0.82 -7.96
C ILE A 44 3.96 -0.10 -9.22
N SER A 45 3.41 -0.83 -10.20
CA SER A 45 2.91 -0.28 -11.45
C SER A 45 1.66 0.59 -11.24
N GLU A 46 0.75 0.16 -10.37
CA GLU A 46 -0.45 0.93 -9.97
C GLU A 46 -0.08 2.22 -9.22
N LEU A 47 1.01 2.19 -8.44
CA LEU A 47 1.48 3.33 -7.65
C LEU A 47 2.46 4.24 -8.39
N ARG A 48 2.61 4.10 -9.71
CA ARG A 48 3.60 4.87 -10.51
C ARG A 48 3.49 6.38 -10.29
N ASP A 49 2.28 6.93 -10.28
CA ASP A 49 2.05 8.36 -10.02
C ASP A 49 2.55 8.81 -8.65
N VAL A 50 2.42 7.96 -7.62
CA VAL A 50 2.86 8.26 -6.25
C VAL A 50 4.38 8.19 -6.17
N ILE A 51 4.99 7.18 -6.82
CA ILE A 51 6.43 7.02 -6.92
C ILE A 51 7.05 8.23 -7.63
N ASP A 52 6.48 8.65 -8.75
CA ASP A 52 6.95 9.80 -9.52
C ASP A 52 6.80 11.11 -8.71
N LYS A 53 5.68 11.33 -8.03
CA LYS A 53 5.50 12.52 -7.17
C LYS A 53 6.45 12.56 -5.98
N THR A 54 6.78 11.40 -5.41
CA THR A 54 7.68 11.30 -4.25
C THR A 54 9.15 11.24 -4.64
N GLN A 55 9.46 10.99 -5.92
CA GLN A 55 10.79 10.69 -6.43
C GLN A 55 11.46 9.53 -5.65
N GLY A 56 10.64 8.63 -5.10
CA GLY A 56 11.08 7.49 -4.33
C GLY A 56 11.66 6.40 -5.22
N LYS A 57 12.59 5.62 -4.68
CA LYS A 57 13.15 4.44 -5.38
C LYS A 57 12.74 3.19 -4.64
N ILE A 58 11.96 2.34 -5.31
CA ILE A 58 11.59 1.02 -4.78
C ILE A 58 12.59 0.00 -5.31
N LYS A 59 13.12 -0.85 -4.43
CA LYS A 59 13.96 -2.00 -4.77
C LYS A 59 13.30 -3.24 -4.22
N SER A 60 12.94 -4.17 -5.11
CA SER A 60 12.46 -5.51 -4.77
C SER A 60 13.20 -6.54 -5.61
N SER A 61 13.69 -7.60 -4.98
CA SER A 61 14.42 -8.68 -5.65
C SER A 61 14.30 -9.97 -4.84
N GLY A 62 14.17 -11.11 -5.52
CA GLY A 62 14.18 -12.43 -4.86
C GLY A 62 12.96 -12.71 -3.99
N LEU A 63 11.79 -12.16 -4.33
CA LEU A 63 10.55 -12.45 -3.60
C LEU A 63 10.09 -13.88 -3.93
N PRO A 64 9.79 -14.73 -2.92
CA PRO A 64 9.45 -16.13 -3.13
C PRO A 64 7.99 -16.30 -3.59
N GLU A 65 7.65 -17.51 -4.02
CA GLU A 65 6.24 -17.92 -4.04
C GLU A 65 5.75 -18.12 -2.59
N ILE A 66 4.53 -17.67 -2.31
CA ILE A 66 3.93 -17.78 -0.98
C ILE A 66 2.54 -18.41 -1.09
N TYR A 67 2.12 -19.09 -0.02
CA TYR A 67 0.75 -19.55 0.15
C TYR A 67 -0.05 -18.52 0.94
N GLY A 68 -1.13 -18.01 0.38
CA GLY A 68 -2.00 -17.04 1.04
C GLY A 68 -3.09 -16.51 0.13
N ASN A 69 -3.81 -15.49 0.57
CA ASN A 69 -4.82 -14.82 -0.25
C ASN A 69 -4.18 -13.67 -1.05
N PRO A 70 -4.12 -13.74 -2.40
CA PRO A 70 -3.48 -12.72 -3.22
C PRO A 70 -4.12 -11.33 -3.05
N LYS A 71 -5.44 -11.22 -2.90
CA LYS A 71 -6.13 -9.94 -2.69
C LYS A 71 -5.66 -9.26 -1.41
N TYR A 72 -5.55 -10.01 -0.31
CA TYR A 72 -5.14 -9.45 0.98
C TYR A 72 -3.68 -9.02 0.99
N ILE A 73 -2.82 -9.80 0.34
CA ILE A 73 -1.41 -9.43 0.20
C ILE A 73 -1.26 -8.22 -0.73
N HIS A 74 -2.01 -8.16 -1.82
CA HIS A 74 -2.05 -6.99 -2.70
C HIS A 74 -2.48 -5.72 -1.96
N LEU A 75 -3.59 -5.79 -1.20
CA LEU A 75 -4.08 -4.71 -0.37
C LEU A 75 -3.04 -4.25 0.67
N LEU A 76 -2.37 -5.21 1.32
CA LEU A 76 -1.29 -4.92 2.25
C LEU A 76 -0.19 -4.08 1.58
N PHE A 77 0.29 -4.47 0.40
CA PHE A 77 1.32 -3.71 -0.31
C PHE A 77 0.82 -2.37 -0.84
N GLN A 78 -0.45 -2.26 -1.25
CA GLN A 78 -1.07 -0.98 -1.61
C GLN A 78 -1.11 0.01 -0.43
N HIS A 79 -1.14 -0.47 0.82
CA HIS A 79 -1.05 0.40 2.00
C HIS A 79 0.40 0.65 2.45
N LEU A 80 1.25 -0.38 2.43
CA LEU A 80 2.62 -0.27 2.92
C LEU A 80 3.51 0.61 2.03
N ILE A 81 3.40 0.47 0.70
CA ILE A 81 4.29 1.18 -0.23
C ILE A 81 4.07 2.70 -0.19
N PRO A 82 2.83 3.24 -0.27
CA PRO A 82 2.60 4.68 -0.14
C PRO A 82 3.03 5.22 1.22
N ASN A 83 2.80 4.46 2.29
CA ASN A 83 3.28 4.82 3.62
C ASN A 83 4.80 4.92 3.66
N ALA A 84 5.51 3.92 3.13
CA ALA A 84 6.97 3.96 3.03
C ALA A 84 7.44 5.19 2.22
N LEU A 85 6.86 5.46 1.05
CA LEU A 85 7.22 6.61 0.21
C LEU A 85 6.99 7.95 0.91
N LYS A 86 5.89 8.08 1.67
CA LYS A 86 5.57 9.28 2.46
C LYS A 86 6.60 9.56 3.54
N PHE A 87 7.08 8.53 4.24
CA PHE A 87 8.02 8.67 5.35
C PHE A 87 9.49 8.50 4.95
N CYS A 88 9.79 8.18 3.69
CA CYS A 88 11.15 8.01 3.19
C CYS A 88 11.89 9.35 2.97
N LYS A 89 11.20 10.50 2.96
CA LYS A 89 11.86 11.81 2.94
C LYS A 89 12.49 12.08 4.30
N ASN A 90 13.81 12.29 4.32
CA ASN A 90 14.59 12.81 5.45
C ASN A 90 14.17 14.25 5.82
N GLU A 91 12.91 14.48 6.20
CA GLU A 91 12.58 15.62 7.05
C GLU A 91 12.83 15.16 8.49
N PRO A 92 13.76 15.80 9.22
CA PRO A 92 13.82 15.60 10.66
C PRO A 92 12.46 16.04 11.20
N HIS A 93 11.73 15.10 11.81
CA HIS A 93 10.54 15.42 12.58
C HIS A 93 10.99 16.35 13.72
N PRO A 94 10.46 17.59 13.83
CA PRO A 94 10.72 18.38 15.02
C PRO A 94 9.96 17.70 16.15
N GLY A 95 10.72 17.07 17.06
CA GLY A 95 10.24 16.70 18.38
C GLY A 95 10.00 17.93 19.24
#